data_AF-D3SRT8-F1
#
_entry.id   AF-D3SRT8-F1
#
_cell.length_a   1.000
_cell.length_b   1.000
_cell.length_c   1.000
_cell.angle_alpha   90.00
_cell.angle_beta   90.00
_cell.angle_gamma   90.00
#
_symmetry.space_group_name_H-M   'P 1'
#
loop_
_entity.id
_entity.type
_entity.pdbx_description
1 polymer ?
#
loop_
_entity_poly.entity_id
_entity_poly.type
_entity_poly.pdbx_seq_one_letter_code
_entity_poly.pdbx_strand_id
1 'polypeptide(L)'
;MHDDAAAGAEVAVLRLGHRPGRDERMTTHVGLTARALGADRVWIPDNAGQSRDTVADITDRFGGPFEVDLTDSPKAIIRNWEGQVVHLTMYGERVQDVEGEIRERHRDGESVLVVVGSEKVSFDVYEEADWNVGVTNQPHSEVAGLAVFLDRLFEGDELESDWEDAEQRVVPMATGKRVVPAESEEDGGAGSVGDVDPESES
;
A
#
# COMPACT_ATOMS: atom_id res chain seq x y z
N MET A 1 26.55 1.97 -11.17
CA MET A 1 25.74 3.12 -11.63
C MET A 1 24.46 2.52 -12.13
N HIS A 2 23.52 2.32 -11.21
CA HIS A 2 22.14 2.06 -11.60
C HIS A 2 21.53 3.42 -11.86
N ASP A 3 20.92 3.52 -13.04
CA ASP A 3 20.26 4.70 -13.56
C ASP A 3 19.34 5.31 -12.51
N ASP A 4 19.43 6.64 -12.38
CA ASP A 4 18.36 7.47 -11.85
C ASP A 4 17.08 7.10 -12.59
N ALA A 5 16.24 6.30 -11.94
CA ALA A 5 14.83 6.30 -12.27
C ALA A 5 14.39 7.75 -12.14
N ALA A 6 13.91 8.33 -13.24
CA ALA A 6 13.30 9.64 -13.24
C ALA A 6 12.04 9.56 -12.36
N ALA A 7 12.19 9.70 -11.05
CA ALA A 7 11.14 9.30 -10.12
C ALA A 7 10.41 10.54 -9.63
N GLY A 8 9.08 10.52 -9.74
CA GLY A 8 8.24 11.48 -9.03
C GLY A 8 8.44 11.40 -7.52
N ALA A 9 7.74 12.25 -6.79
CA ALA A 9 7.74 12.22 -5.33
C ALA A 9 7.33 10.84 -4.79
N GLU A 10 8.21 10.21 -4.00
CA GLU A 10 8.00 8.87 -3.43
C GLU A 10 6.91 8.89 -2.33
N VAL A 11 6.07 7.87 -2.29
CA VAL A 11 5.16 7.61 -1.17
C VAL A 11 5.57 6.31 -0.49
N ALA A 12 6.11 6.42 0.72
CA ALA A 12 6.55 5.29 1.53
C ALA A 12 5.67 5.09 2.77
N VAL A 13 5.57 3.85 3.24
CA VAL A 13 4.85 3.50 4.47
C VAL A 13 5.81 2.97 5.52
N LEU A 14 5.69 3.42 6.76
CA LEU A 14 6.42 2.89 7.91
C LEU A 14 5.47 2.29 8.94
N ARG A 15 5.51 0.96 9.08
CA ARG A 15 4.76 0.23 10.10
C ARG A 15 5.56 0.16 11.40
N LEU A 16 5.08 0.83 12.45
CA LEU A 16 5.67 0.80 13.78
C LEU A 16 5.12 -0.34 14.65
N GLY A 17 6.06 -1.04 15.32
CA GLY A 17 5.81 -2.01 16.38
C GLY A 17 5.14 -3.29 15.89
N HIS A 18 5.77 -4.45 16.08
CA HIS A 18 5.22 -5.75 15.67
C HIS A 18 5.36 -6.77 16.79
N ARG A 19 4.33 -7.58 16.99
CA ARG A 19 4.32 -8.63 18.00
C ARG A 19 4.19 -9.99 17.33
N PRO A 20 5.28 -10.76 17.26
CA PRO A 20 5.28 -12.07 16.65
C PRO A 20 4.18 -12.97 17.24
N GLY A 21 3.47 -13.69 16.37
CA GLY A 21 2.33 -14.53 16.75
C GLY A 21 1.02 -13.78 17.04
N ARG A 22 1.02 -12.44 17.04
CA ARG A 22 -0.20 -11.62 17.18
C ARG A 22 -0.47 -10.76 15.96
N ASP A 23 0.55 -10.09 15.44
CA ASP A 23 0.36 -9.03 14.44
C ASP A 23 0.70 -9.46 13.00
N GLU A 24 1.04 -10.73 12.76
CA GLU A 24 1.47 -11.22 11.43
C GLU A 24 0.48 -10.86 10.33
N ARG A 25 -0.79 -11.18 10.56
CA ARG A 25 -1.85 -10.85 9.60
C ARG A 25 -1.97 -9.35 9.41
N MET A 26 -2.05 -8.56 10.49
CA MET A 26 -2.22 -7.11 10.38
C MET A 26 -1.05 -6.43 9.68
N THR A 27 0.19 -6.86 9.97
CA THR A 27 1.41 -6.33 9.34
C THR A 27 1.45 -6.66 7.85
N THR A 28 1.10 -7.90 7.49
CA THR A 28 0.95 -8.31 6.09
C THR A 28 -0.12 -7.47 5.38
N HIS A 29 -1.28 -7.26 6.01
CA HIS A 29 -2.34 -6.43 5.43
C HIS A 29 -1.92 -4.97 5.26
N VAL A 30 -1.14 -4.38 6.18
CA VAL A 30 -0.57 -3.04 5.99
C VAL A 30 0.32 -3.00 4.75
N GLY A 31 1.24 -3.95 4.60
CA GLY A 31 2.14 -3.99 3.44
C GLY A 31 1.40 -4.20 2.12
N LEU A 32 0.44 -5.12 2.08
CA LEU A 32 -0.38 -5.35 0.89
C LEU A 32 -1.31 -4.17 0.56
N THR A 33 -1.77 -3.42 1.57
CA THR A 33 -2.58 -2.20 1.36
C THR A 33 -1.72 -1.08 0.79
N ALA A 34 -0.51 -0.89 1.32
CA ALA A 34 0.46 0.07 0.77
C ALA A 34 0.72 -0.22 -0.71
N ARG A 35 1.07 -1.47 -1.04
CA ARG A 35 1.28 -1.93 -2.42
C ARG A 35 0.05 -1.70 -3.30
N ALA A 36 -1.14 -2.08 -2.81
CA ALA A 36 -2.37 -2.03 -3.59
C ALA A 36 -2.84 -0.60 -3.91
N LEU A 37 -2.43 0.38 -3.10
CA LEU A 37 -2.93 1.76 -3.14
C LEU A 37 -1.81 2.77 -3.43
N GLY A 38 -0.86 2.39 -4.29
CA GLY A 38 0.06 3.33 -4.92
C GLY A 38 1.25 3.81 -4.09
N ALA A 39 1.52 3.21 -2.92
CA ALA A 39 2.80 3.46 -2.25
C ALA A 39 3.93 2.73 -2.98
N ASP A 40 5.12 3.32 -3.01
CA ASP A 40 6.32 2.76 -3.65
C ASP A 40 7.01 1.72 -2.76
N ARG A 41 6.88 1.87 -1.43
CA ARG A 41 7.50 0.94 -0.49
C ARG A 41 6.86 0.88 0.88
N VAL A 42 7.21 -0.17 1.62
CA VAL A 42 6.92 -0.29 3.05
C VAL A 42 8.12 -0.79 3.85
N TRP A 43 8.42 -0.10 4.95
CA TRP A 43 9.26 -0.64 6.03
C TRP A 43 8.39 -1.23 7.12
N ILE A 44 8.69 -2.47 7.50
CA ILE A 44 8.06 -3.15 8.63
C ILE A 44 9.13 -3.53 9.69
N PRO A 45 8.73 -3.79 10.94
CA PRO A 45 9.69 -4.09 11.99
C PRO A 45 10.52 -5.35 11.68
N ASP A 46 11.80 -5.33 12.05
CA ASP A 46 12.79 -6.40 11.81
C ASP A 46 12.36 -7.81 12.25
N ASN A 47 11.50 -7.90 13.27
CA ASN A 47 10.95 -9.13 13.78
C ASN A 47 9.68 -9.63 13.04
N ALA A 48 9.32 -9.02 11.90
CA ALA A 48 8.14 -9.35 11.09
C ALA A 48 8.48 -10.07 9.76
N GLY A 49 9.53 -10.88 9.73
CA GLY A 49 10.04 -11.52 8.51
C GLY A 49 9.01 -12.29 7.69
N GLN A 50 8.09 -13.04 8.33
CA GLN A 50 7.03 -13.78 7.63
C GLN A 50 6.09 -12.85 6.86
N SER A 51 5.78 -11.69 7.44
CA SER A 51 4.95 -10.67 6.79
C SER A 51 5.69 -10.07 5.59
N ARG A 52 6.99 -9.78 5.71
CA ARG A 52 7.81 -9.29 4.59
C ARG A 52 7.85 -10.29 3.45
N ASP A 53 8.09 -11.56 3.73
CA ASP A 53 8.17 -12.60 2.70
C ASP A 53 6.83 -12.80 1.98
N THR A 54 5.71 -12.69 2.70
CA THR A 54 4.38 -12.78 2.10
C THR A 54 4.10 -11.59 1.17
N VAL A 55 4.48 -10.38 1.56
CA VAL A 55 4.32 -9.19 0.72
C VAL A 55 5.19 -9.29 -0.52
N ALA A 56 6.45 -9.73 -0.38
CA ALA A 56 7.35 -9.95 -1.50
C ALA A 56 6.81 -11.00 -2.49
N ASP A 57 6.32 -12.16 -2.02
CA ASP A 57 5.71 -13.20 -2.88
C ASP A 57 4.52 -12.64 -3.69
N ILE A 58 3.68 -11.81 -3.07
CA ILE A 58 2.55 -11.19 -3.78
C ILE A 58 3.03 -10.16 -4.81
N THR A 59 4.04 -9.34 -4.47
CA THR A 59 4.64 -8.41 -5.43
C THR A 59 5.24 -9.16 -6.62
N ASP A 60 6.03 -10.21 -6.39
CA ASP A 60 6.65 -10.99 -7.47
C ASP A 60 5.58 -11.59 -8.40
N ARG A 61 4.50 -12.15 -7.82
CA ARG A 61 3.48 -12.85 -8.59
C ARG A 61 2.50 -11.93 -9.31
N PHE A 62 2.17 -10.78 -8.72
CA PHE A 62 1.14 -9.87 -9.25
C PHE A 62 1.69 -8.51 -9.68
N GLY A 63 3.01 -8.34 -9.70
CA GLY A 63 3.72 -7.18 -10.22
C GLY A 63 3.64 -5.93 -9.36
N GLY A 64 4.01 -4.81 -9.99
CA GLY A 64 4.10 -3.47 -9.43
C GLY A 64 5.51 -3.18 -8.90
N PRO A 65 6.12 -2.02 -9.23
CA PRO A 65 7.32 -1.59 -8.54
C PRO A 65 6.94 -1.30 -7.08
N PHE A 66 7.23 -2.24 -6.19
CA PHE A 66 6.96 -2.12 -4.75
C PHE A 66 8.05 -2.77 -3.91
N GLU A 67 8.69 -1.99 -3.04
CA GLU A 67 9.72 -2.50 -2.15
C GLU A 67 9.16 -2.83 -0.75
N VAL A 68 9.60 -3.97 -0.19
CA VAL A 68 9.28 -4.33 1.21
C VAL A 68 10.54 -4.70 1.97
N ASP A 69 10.84 -3.90 2.99
CA ASP A 69 12.06 -4.01 3.79
C ASP A 69 11.77 -4.13 5.29
N LEU A 70 12.73 -4.77 5.97
CA LEU A 70 12.76 -4.87 7.42
C LEU A 70 13.58 -3.71 8.00
N THR A 71 13.15 -3.16 9.13
CA THR A 71 13.91 -2.13 9.86
C THR A 71 13.91 -2.38 11.36
N ASP A 72 15.08 -2.28 11.98
CA ASP A 72 15.27 -2.25 13.42
C ASP A 72 15.36 -0.80 13.97
N SER A 73 15.37 0.18 13.05
CA SER A 73 15.67 1.59 13.33
C SER A 73 14.59 2.54 12.77
N PRO A 74 13.29 2.33 13.07
CA PRO A 74 12.21 3.13 12.49
C PRO A 74 12.30 4.63 12.83
N LYS A 75 12.82 4.97 14.01
CA LYS A 75 13.04 6.38 14.39
C LYS A 75 14.08 7.07 13.51
N ALA A 76 15.07 6.34 13.01
CA ALA A 76 16.07 6.90 12.11
C ALA A 76 15.47 7.16 10.72
N ILE A 77 14.57 6.30 10.25
CA ILE A 77 13.82 6.53 9.00
C ILE A 77 13.01 7.82 9.10
N ILE A 78 12.23 8.00 10.17
CA ILE A 78 11.42 9.21 10.37
C ILE A 78 12.30 10.47 10.37
N ARG A 79 13.37 10.47 11.16
CA ARG A 79 14.25 11.66 11.32
C ARG A 79 15.03 12.05 10.08
N ASN A 80 15.36 11.07 9.24
CA ASN A 80 16.18 11.28 8.05
C ASN A 80 15.33 11.35 6.77
N TRP A 81 14.01 11.29 6.88
CA TRP A 81 13.14 11.39 5.72
C TRP A 81 13.23 12.78 5.11
N GLU A 82 13.52 12.85 3.82
CA GLU A 82 13.57 14.09 3.05
C GLU A 82 12.22 14.30 2.34
N GLY A 83 11.28 14.93 3.03
CA GLY A 83 9.92 15.15 2.56
C GLY A 83 8.94 15.30 3.71
N GLN A 84 7.67 15.04 3.44
CA GLN A 84 6.58 15.15 4.40
C GLN A 84 6.45 13.88 5.24
N VAL A 85 6.38 14.00 6.57
CA VAL A 85 6.06 12.91 7.48
C VAL A 85 4.61 13.02 7.95
N VAL A 86 3.79 12.04 7.57
CA VAL A 86 2.37 11.96 7.94
C VAL A 86 2.15 10.80 8.90
N HIS A 87 1.93 11.09 10.17
CA HIS A 87 1.61 10.09 11.18
C HIS A 87 0.09 9.89 11.29
N LEU A 88 -0.39 8.68 10.96
CA LEU A 88 -1.79 8.33 11.07
C LEU A 88 -2.14 7.94 12.51
N THR A 89 -3.01 8.72 13.13
CA THR A 89 -3.44 8.55 14.52
C THR A 89 -4.85 9.09 14.71
N MET A 90 -5.68 8.37 15.46
CA MET A 90 -7.05 8.82 15.79
C MET A 90 -7.09 10.15 16.57
N TYR A 91 -5.97 10.60 17.13
CA TYR A 91 -5.86 11.87 17.86
C TYR A 91 -5.49 13.05 16.97
N GLY A 92 -5.18 12.81 15.70
CA GLY A 92 -4.72 13.83 14.76
C GLY A 92 -5.82 14.75 14.23
N GLU A 93 -5.41 15.70 13.40
CA GLU A 93 -6.30 16.57 12.64
C GLU A 93 -7.15 15.75 11.66
N ARG A 94 -8.36 16.22 11.37
CA ARG A 94 -9.27 15.45 10.52
C ARG A 94 -8.74 15.41 9.10
N VAL A 95 -8.69 14.23 8.49
CA VAL A 95 -8.13 14.05 7.14
C VAL A 95 -8.73 15.02 6.13
N GLN A 96 -10.05 15.25 6.13
CA GLN A 96 -10.70 16.16 5.19
C GLN A 96 -10.32 17.65 5.35
N ASP A 97 -9.71 18.02 6.47
CA ASP A 97 -9.25 19.39 6.71
C ASP A 97 -7.81 19.60 6.19
N VAL A 98 -7.02 18.53 6.03
CA VAL A 98 -5.57 18.60 5.79
C VAL A 98 -5.10 17.86 4.53
N GLU A 99 -5.90 16.93 3.99
CA GLU A 99 -5.54 16.10 2.83
C GLU A 99 -5.21 16.91 1.57
N GLY A 100 -5.80 18.11 1.41
CA GLY A 100 -5.54 18.98 0.27
C GLY A 100 -4.10 19.50 0.24
N GLU A 101 -3.59 20.00 1.37
CA GLU A 101 -2.24 20.57 1.44
C GLU A 101 -1.17 19.48 1.27
N ILE A 102 -1.34 18.32 1.91
CA ILE A 102 -0.41 17.19 1.80
C ILE A 102 -0.28 16.73 0.34
N ARG A 103 -1.43 16.60 -0.33
CA ARG A 103 -1.52 16.20 -1.74
C ARG A 103 -0.95 17.24 -2.70
N GLU A 104 -1.19 18.53 -2.46
CA GLU A 104 -0.58 19.60 -3.28
C GLU A 104 0.95 19.55 -3.19
N ARG A 105 1.51 19.42 -1.99
CA ARG A 105 2.96 19.30 -1.80
C ARG A 105 3.55 18.06 -2.46
N HIS A 106 2.84 16.93 -2.39
CA HIS A 106 3.24 15.70 -3.09
C HIS A 106 3.27 15.90 -4.61
N ARG A 107 2.24 16.53 -5.18
CA ARG A 107 2.18 16.89 -6.60
C ARG A 107 3.27 17.88 -7.02
N ASP A 108 3.69 18.75 -6.11
CA ASP A 108 4.79 19.70 -6.32
C ASP A 108 6.19 19.04 -6.18
N GLY A 109 6.26 17.76 -5.84
CA GLY A 109 7.49 16.97 -5.84
C GLY A 109 8.02 16.55 -4.46
N GLU A 110 7.29 16.81 -3.37
CA GLU A 110 7.71 16.38 -2.03
C GLU A 110 7.28 14.94 -1.70
N SER A 111 8.25 14.05 -1.44
CA SER A 111 7.97 12.67 -1.01
C SER A 111 7.20 12.61 0.32
N VAL A 112 6.37 11.59 0.51
CA VAL A 112 5.52 11.40 1.70
C VAL A 112 5.87 10.09 2.42
N LEU A 113 6.18 10.17 3.71
CA LEU A 113 6.29 9.03 4.61
C LEU A 113 5.03 8.91 5.47
N VAL A 114 4.24 7.87 5.23
CA VAL A 114 3.05 7.56 6.02
C VAL A 114 3.40 6.61 7.17
N VAL A 115 3.31 7.09 8.40
CA VAL A 115 3.64 6.31 9.61
C VAL A 115 2.36 5.75 10.23
N VAL A 116 2.31 4.42 10.41
CA VAL A 116 1.19 3.71 11.06
C VAL A 116 1.66 2.88 12.24
N GLY A 117 0.90 2.88 13.35
CA GLY A 117 1.23 2.12 14.56
C GLY A 117 0.28 0.96 14.83
N SER A 118 0.74 -0.05 15.57
CA SER A 118 -0.08 -1.17 16.06
C SER A 118 -0.38 -1.15 17.57
N GLU A 119 0.50 -0.52 18.35
CA GLU A 119 0.40 -0.36 19.79
C GLU A 119 0.39 1.12 20.17
N LYS A 120 0.72 1.42 21.43
CA LYS A 120 0.99 2.78 21.87
C LYS A 120 2.24 3.30 21.15
N VAL A 121 2.03 4.16 20.17
CA VAL A 121 3.08 4.92 19.49
C VAL A 121 3.74 5.88 20.48
N SER A 122 5.08 5.98 20.46
CA SER A 122 5.83 6.90 21.31
C SER A 122 5.55 8.36 20.94
N PHE A 123 5.57 9.26 21.93
CA PHE A 123 5.29 10.68 21.70
C PHE A 123 6.28 11.33 20.72
N ASP A 124 7.54 10.90 20.69
CA ASP A 124 8.54 11.38 19.72
C ASP A 124 8.03 11.33 18.27
N VAL A 125 7.20 10.35 17.89
CA VAL A 125 6.65 10.26 16.52
C VAL A 125 5.66 11.40 16.25
N TYR A 126 4.92 11.84 17.26
CA TYR A 126 4.02 12.99 17.13
C TYR A 126 4.81 14.29 16.92
N GLU A 127 5.96 14.42 17.59
CA GLU A 127 6.80 15.62 17.52
C GLU A 127 7.57 15.72 16.19
N GLU A 128 7.98 14.57 15.64
CA GLU A 128 8.76 14.50 14.39
C GLU A 128 7.87 14.50 13.13
N ALA A 129 6.56 14.26 13.26
CA ALA A 129 5.64 14.29 12.13
C ALA A 129 5.24 15.73 11.77
N ASP A 130 5.31 16.07 10.47
CA ASP A 130 4.75 17.33 9.95
C ASP A 130 3.23 17.37 10.13
N TRP A 131 2.59 16.21 9.97
CA TRP A 131 1.15 16.05 10.14
C TRP A 131 0.82 14.86 11.03
N ASN A 132 0.02 15.10 12.06
CA ASN A 132 -0.65 14.03 12.78
C ASN A 132 -2.11 13.98 12.29
N VAL A 133 -2.48 12.93 11.56
CA VAL A 133 -3.75 12.87 10.81
C VAL A 133 -4.66 11.75 11.30
N GLY A 134 -5.90 12.10 11.60
CA GLY A 134 -7.00 11.19 11.89
C GLY A 134 -7.92 11.03 10.69
N VAL A 135 -7.87 9.86 10.02
CA VAL A 135 -8.86 9.45 9.00
C VAL A 135 -10.27 9.44 9.59
N THR A 136 -10.37 8.96 10.83
CA THR A 136 -11.45 9.31 11.72
C THR A 136 -10.84 9.61 13.09
N ASN A 137 -11.51 10.42 13.90
CA ASN A 137 -11.15 10.55 15.31
C ASN A 137 -11.84 9.47 16.18
N GLN A 138 -12.05 8.27 15.63
CA GLN A 138 -12.54 7.10 16.33
C GLN A 138 -11.50 5.98 16.28
N PRO A 139 -11.40 5.14 17.32
CA PRO A 139 -10.49 4.01 17.30
C PRO A 139 -10.96 2.96 16.29
N HIS A 140 -10.12 2.62 15.31
CA HIS A 140 -10.34 1.55 14.35
C HIS A 140 -9.04 0.81 14.03
N SER A 141 -8.77 0.48 12.75
CA SER A 141 -7.55 -0.17 12.30
C SER A 141 -6.61 0.76 11.54
N GLU A 142 -5.31 0.52 11.70
CA GLU A 142 -4.21 1.03 10.90
C GLU A 142 -4.37 0.75 9.39
N VAL A 143 -4.95 -0.40 9.02
CA VAL A 143 -5.19 -0.76 7.61
C VAL A 143 -6.27 0.15 7.01
N ALA A 144 -7.36 0.37 7.75
CA ALA A 144 -8.44 1.25 7.31
C ALA A 144 -7.99 2.72 7.24
N GLY A 145 -7.19 3.16 8.21
CA GLY A 145 -6.58 4.49 8.17
C GLY A 145 -5.65 4.66 6.97
N LEU A 146 -4.76 3.71 6.73
CA LEU A 146 -3.86 3.76 5.58
C LEU A 146 -4.63 3.79 4.26
N ALA A 147 -5.61 2.89 4.09
CA ALA A 147 -6.36 2.78 2.85
C ALA A 147 -7.09 4.08 2.48
N VAL A 148 -7.83 4.66 3.44
CA VAL A 148 -8.56 5.91 3.17
C VAL A 148 -7.58 7.08 2.96
N PHE A 149 -6.47 7.12 3.69
CA PHE A 149 -5.50 8.20 3.50
C PHE A 149 -4.87 8.15 2.10
N LEU A 150 -4.44 6.97 1.63
CA LEU A 150 -3.85 6.81 0.31
C LEU A 150 -4.86 7.12 -0.81
N ASP A 151 -6.10 6.63 -0.70
CA ASP A 151 -7.19 6.97 -1.63
C ASP A 151 -7.44 8.48 -1.70
N ARG A 152 -7.36 9.20 -0.58
CA ARG A 152 -7.48 10.67 -0.54
C ARG A 152 -6.25 11.41 -1.07
N LEU A 153 -5.07 10.83 -0.92
CA LEU A 153 -3.82 11.39 -1.43
C LEU A 153 -3.76 11.30 -2.96
N PHE A 154 -4.20 10.18 -3.52
CA PHE A 154 -4.14 9.90 -4.96
C PHE A 154 -5.46 10.17 -5.70
N GLU A 155 -6.55 10.44 -4.99
CA GLU A 155 -7.89 10.70 -5.57
C GLU A 155 -8.44 9.55 -6.43
N GLY A 156 -8.03 8.31 -6.14
CA GLY A 156 -8.46 7.11 -6.86
C GLY A 156 -7.63 6.79 -8.10
N ASP A 157 -6.67 7.65 -8.48
CA ASP A 157 -5.77 7.40 -9.62
C ASP A 157 -4.97 6.09 -9.42
N GLU A 158 -4.68 5.71 -8.18
CA GLU A 158 -3.96 4.49 -7.84
C GLU A 158 -4.73 3.21 -8.20
N LEU A 159 -6.06 3.28 -8.31
CA LEU A 159 -6.93 2.12 -8.61
C LEU A 159 -6.85 1.70 -10.09
N GLU A 160 -6.33 2.57 -10.95
CA GLU A 160 -6.11 2.33 -12.38
C GLU A 160 -4.64 1.97 -12.68
N SER A 161 -3.80 1.77 -11.65
CA SER A 161 -2.37 1.49 -11.82
C SER A 161 -2.10 0.21 -12.59
N ASP A 162 -1.13 0.29 -13.52
CA ASP A 162 -0.56 -0.87 -14.18
C ASP A 162 0.36 -1.64 -13.23
N TRP A 163 0.34 -2.97 -13.33
CA TRP A 163 1.19 -3.86 -12.53
C TRP A 163 2.36 -4.36 -13.38
N GLU A 164 3.47 -3.63 -13.36
CA GLU A 164 4.70 -3.97 -14.09
C GLU A 164 5.30 -5.30 -13.58
N ASP A 165 5.98 -6.04 -14.46
CA ASP A 165 6.67 -7.30 -14.13
C ASP A 165 5.80 -8.36 -13.42
N ALA A 166 4.48 -8.32 -13.60
CA ALA A 166 3.57 -9.31 -13.02
C ALA A 166 3.71 -10.67 -13.72
N GLU A 167 3.77 -11.76 -12.95
CA GLU A 167 3.60 -13.12 -13.52
C GLU A 167 2.12 -13.44 -13.81
N GLN A 168 1.23 -12.90 -12.98
CA GLN A 168 -0.20 -13.18 -12.97
C GLN A 168 -1.02 -11.91 -12.83
N ARG A 169 -2.18 -11.88 -13.49
CA ARG A 169 -3.18 -10.80 -13.31
C ARG A 169 -4.55 -11.35 -13.01
N VAL A 170 -5.29 -10.63 -12.17
CA VAL A 170 -6.70 -10.91 -11.88
C VAL A 170 -7.57 -10.27 -12.97
N VAL A 171 -8.50 -11.01 -13.55
CA VAL A 171 -9.44 -10.47 -14.55
C VAL A 171 -10.73 -10.04 -13.83
N PRO A 172 -11.12 -8.74 -13.89
CA PRO A 172 -12.37 -8.27 -13.30
C PRO A 172 -13.57 -8.99 -13.91
N MET A 173 -14.49 -9.43 -13.04
CA MET A 173 -15.70 -10.16 -13.45
C MET A 173 -16.90 -9.77 -12.60
N ALA A 174 -18.07 -9.70 -13.22
CA ALA A 174 -19.33 -9.50 -12.49
C ALA A 174 -19.63 -10.67 -11.52
N THR A 175 -19.27 -11.89 -11.89
CA THR A 175 -19.36 -13.08 -11.03
C THR A 175 -18.34 -14.12 -11.48
N GLY A 176 -17.57 -14.66 -10.54
CA GLY A 176 -16.53 -15.67 -10.82
C GLY A 176 -15.16 -15.27 -10.29
N LYS A 177 -14.16 -16.10 -10.59
CA LYS A 177 -12.76 -15.87 -10.24
C LYS A 177 -11.90 -16.33 -11.41
N ARG A 178 -11.07 -15.44 -11.96
CA ARG A 178 -10.13 -15.77 -13.03
C ARG A 178 -8.82 -15.03 -12.79
N VAL A 179 -7.75 -15.81 -12.84
CA VAL A 179 -6.37 -15.34 -12.84
C VAL A 179 -5.71 -15.92 -14.09
N VAL A 180 -4.97 -15.09 -14.83
CA VAL A 180 -4.27 -15.49 -16.07
C VAL A 180 -2.80 -15.07 -15.99
N PRO A 181 -1.88 -15.74 -16.71
CA PRO A 181 -0.51 -15.26 -16.87
C PRO A 181 -0.50 -13.85 -17.50
N ALA A 182 0.38 -12.95 -17.06
CA ALA A 182 0.39 -11.57 -17.56
C ALA A 182 0.74 -11.49 -19.06
N GLU A 183 1.60 -12.38 -19.57
CA GLU A 183 2.05 -12.42 -20.98
C GLU A 183 1.02 -12.98 -21.98
N SER A 184 -0.22 -13.28 -21.55
CA SER A 184 -1.16 -14.06 -22.36
C SER A 184 -2.07 -13.27 -23.32
N GLU A 185 -1.72 -12.04 -23.72
CA GLU A 185 -2.48 -11.27 -24.73
C GLU A 185 -1.63 -10.78 -25.92
N GLU A 186 -1.08 -11.72 -26.68
CA GLU A 186 -1.06 -11.62 -28.14
C GLU A 186 -1.83 -12.81 -28.74
N ASP A 187 -3.17 -12.82 -28.70
CA ASP A 187 -4.01 -13.32 -29.83
C ASP A 187 -5.53 -13.17 -29.58
N GLY A 188 -6.26 -12.77 -30.63
CA GLY A 188 -7.70 -13.02 -30.86
C GLY A 188 -8.70 -12.25 -29.99
N GLY A 189 -9.40 -11.23 -30.50
CA GLY A 189 -10.28 -11.35 -31.66
C GLY A 189 -11.65 -11.91 -31.24
N ALA A 190 -12.71 -11.14 -31.46
CA ALA A 190 -14.10 -11.48 -31.18
C ALA A 190 -14.44 -12.96 -31.50
N GLY A 191 -14.86 -13.71 -30.48
CA GLY A 191 -15.30 -15.10 -30.59
C GLY A 191 -16.56 -15.33 -29.76
N SER A 192 -17.61 -15.78 -30.44
CA SER A 192 -18.99 -15.98 -29.98
C SER A 192 -19.17 -16.69 -28.64
N VAL A 193 -20.12 -16.17 -27.85
CA VAL A 193 -20.78 -16.88 -26.75
C VAL A 193 -21.40 -18.17 -27.31
N GLY A 194 -20.90 -19.31 -26.85
CA GLY A 194 -21.56 -20.60 -27.00
C GLY A 194 -22.33 -20.91 -25.73
N ASP A 195 -23.67 -20.86 -25.81
CA ASP A 195 -24.56 -21.40 -24.77
C ASP A 195 -24.26 -22.88 -24.55
N VAL A 196 -24.06 -23.28 -23.29
CA VAL A 196 -24.01 -24.68 -22.87
C VAL A 196 -25.36 -25.02 -22.23
N ASP A 197 -26.13 -25.84 -22.94
CA ASP A 197 -27.43 -26.38 -22.56
C ASP A 197 -27.26 -27.45 -21.45
N PRO A 198 -27.96 -27.37 -20.31
CA PRO A 198 -27.74 -28.27 -19.19
C PRO A 198 -28.80 -29.38 -19.10
N GLU A 199 -28.88 -30.30 -20.07
CA GLU A 199 -29.66 -31.55 -19.90
C GLU A 199 -29.03 -32.71 -20.68
N SER A 200 -28.09 -33.44 -20.07
CA SER A 200 -27.84 -34.84 -20.43
C SER A 200 -27.04 -35.61 -19.38
N GLU A 201 -27.62 -35.94 -18.23
CA GLU A 201 -27.28 -37.19 -17.53
C GLU A 201 -28.56 -37.79 -16.93
N SER A 202 -29.00 -38.88 -17.54
CA SER A 202 -30.02 -39.83 -17.06
C SER A 202 -29.35 -41.16 -16.75
#